data_AF-A0A933KJ25-F1
#
_entry.id   AF-A0A933KJ25-F1
#
_cell.length_a   1.000
_cell.length_b   1.000
_cell.length_c   1.000
_cell.angle_alpha   90.00
_cell.angle_beta   90.00
_cell.angle_gamma   90.00
#
_symmetry.space_group_name_H-M   'P 1'
#
loop_
_entity.id
_entity.type
_entity.pdbx_description
1 polymer ?
#
loop_
_entity_poly.entity_id
_entity_poly.type
_entity_poly.pdbx_seq_one_letter_code
_entity_poly.pdbx_strand_id
1 'polypeptide(L)'
;MRLSAIALTGLLLLSGACRAQEATIKSISGEAEVKAAPATEFVAAAVGTKLKGGDYVMTGFESTVVLAFEDNSEVTVYQLTQLRVDEFLMKENRAKTQLFLRVGTVQAKVKHTASVRSDFSVVTPTCTASVRGSEERVTYLPGFGTTVEYLEGLGLAQDARGRAVLLRANDTAKVSQSGSLATPGEVAQATAITDLTPQGAESRERHGSLGFNRLSIRPETDPNNPFSIVKQIESQRNTASLIFRYDLLTNTNHTQTNTTRGQ
;
A
#
# COMPACT_ATOMS: atom_id res chain seq x y z
N MET A 1 54.80 -13.95 54.51
CA MET A 1 53.41 -13.52 54.81
C MET A 1 52.67 -13.37 53.50
N ARG A 2 51.42 -13.82 53.47
CA ARG A 2 50.67 -14.29 52.28
C ARG A 2 50.25 -13.17 51.33
N LEU A 3 50.22 -13.53 50.03
CA LEU A 3 49.66 -12.76 48.92
C LEU A 3 48.17 -12.48 49.14
N SER A 4 47.74 -11.23 48.92
CA SER A 4 46.32 -10.89 48.80
C SER A 4 46.00 -10.70 47.31
N ALA A 5 45.31 -11.70 46.76
CA ALA A 5 44.81 -11.73 45.40
C ALA A 5 43.61 -10.78 45.27
N ILE A 6 43.72 -9.75 44.43
CA ILE A 6 42.60 -8.91 44.01
C ILE A 6 41.99 -9.60 42.78
N ALA A 7 40.94 -10.38 43.01
CA ALA A 7 40.12 -10.95 41.94
C ALA A 7 39.22 -9.85 41.37
N LEU A 8 39.68 -9.20 40.30
CA LEU A 8 38.90 -8.26 39.49
C LEU A 8 38.04 -9.07 38.51
N THR A 9 36.92 -9.63 38.98
CA THR A 9 35.99 -10.37 38.13
C THR A 9 35.18 -9.38 37.30
N GLY A 10 35.60 -9.18 36.05
CA GLY A 10 34.92 -8.34 35.08
C GLY A 10 33.50 -8.82 34.81
N LEU A 11 32.52 -8.01 35.20
CA LEU A 11 31.12 -8.15 34.80
C LEU A 11 31.01 -7.72 33.34
N LEU A 12 31.14 -8.69 32.43
CA LEU A 12 30.94 -8.51 31.00
C LEU A 12 29.44 -8.26 30.74
N LEU A 13 29.06 -6.98 30.67
CA LEU A 13 27.76 -6.54 30.19
C LEU A 13 27.63 -6.96 28.72
N LEU A 14 26.95 -8.09 28.47
CA LEU A 14 26.41 -8.41 27.14
C LEU A 14 25.29 -7.40 26.84
N SER A 15 25.68 -6.21 26.41
CA SER A 15 24.79 -5.29 25.74
C SER A 15 24.37 -5.95 24.42
N GLY A 16 23.23 -6.63 24.44
CA GLY A 16 22.52 -6.98 23.22
C GLY A 16 22.19 -5.67 22.51
N ALA A 17 23.04 -5.26 21.57
CA ALA A 17 22.76 -4.15 20.70
C ALA A 17 21.58 -4.58 19.83
N CYS A 18 20.37 -4.26 20.30
CA CYS A 18 19.21 -4.16 19.44
C CYS A 18 19.60 -3.12 18.39
N ARG A 19 20.06 -3.59 17.23
CA ARG A 19 20.28 -2.72 16.08
C ARG A 19 18.91 -2.12 15.77
N ALA A 20 18.75 -0.85 16.12
CA ALA A 20 17.63 -0.08 15.63
C ALA A 20 17.72 -0.12 14.11
N GLN A 21 16.68 -0.64 13.48
CA GLN A 21 16.54 -0.66 12.04
C GLN A 21 16.41 0.79 11.55
N GLU A 22 17.18 1.19 10.54
CA GLU A 22 17.30 2.60 10.13
C GLU A 22 17.07 2.76 8.62
N ALA A 23 16.41 3.85 8.22
CA ALA A 23 16.43 4.32 6.85
C ALA A 23 17.62 5.28 6.67
N THR A 24 18.24 5.33 5.50
CA THR A 24 19.40 6.20 5.26
C THR A 24 19.16 7.11 4.06
N ILE A 25 19.56 8.37 4.17
CA ILE A 25 19.55 9.28 3.03
C ILE A 25 20.66 8.88 2.05
N LYS A 26 20.28 8.37 0.88
CA LYS A 26 21.18 7.91 -0.18
C LYS A 26 21.70 9.06 -1.04
N SER A 27 20.84 10.02 -1.38
CA SER A 27 21.22 11.20 -2.17
C SER A 27 20.29 12.37 -1.89
N ILE A 28 20.82 13.58 -2.04
CA ILE A 28 20.08 14.84 -1.94
C ILE A 28 20.42 15.68 -3.16
N SER A 29 19.40 16.26 -3.79
CA SER A 29 19.50 17.33 -4.78
C SER A 29 18.67 18.51 -4.25
N GLY A 30 19.24 19.72 -4.26
CA GLY A 30 18.59 20.91 -3.69
C GLY A 30 18.63 20.97 -2.16
N GLU A 31 17.60 21.55 -1.57
CA GLU A 31 17.47 21.78 -0.12
C GLU A 31 16.59 20.71 0.53
N ALA A 32 17.12 20.09 1.58
CA ALA A 32 16.39 19.14 2.38
C ALA A 32 16.73 19.32 3.86
N GLU A 33 15.74 19.09 4.70
CA GLU A 33 15.86 19.16 6.14
C GLU A 33 15.30 17.90 6.78
N VAL A 34 15.85 17.55 7.92
CA VAL A 34 15.38 16.44 8.75
C VAL A 34 15.04 16.95 10.14
N LYS A 35 14.03 16.35 10.74
CA LYS A 35 13.71 16.58 12.16
C LYS A 35 13.62 15.25 12.86
N ALA A 36 14.62 14.96 13.68
CA ALA A 36 14.64 13.76 14.50
C ALA A 36 13.53 13.82 15.57
N ALA A 37 12.89 12.71 15.89
CA ALA A 37 12.04 12.62 17.08
C ALA A 37 12.89 12.34 18.32
N PRO A 38 12.69 13.04 19.46
CA PRO A 38 11.62 13.98 19.79
C PRO A 38 11.96 15.47 19.55
N ALA A 39 12.99 15.78 18.76
CA ALA A 39 13.37 17.16 18.49
C ALA A 39 12.26 17.96 17.78
N THR A 40 12.27 19.26 18.03
CA THR A 40 11.29 20.22 17.49
C THR A 40 11.80 20.98 16.27
N GLU A 41 13.12 21.07 16.12
CA GLU A 41 13.76 21.85 15.06
C GLU A 41 14.15 20.98 13.87
N PHE A 42 13.95 21.55 12.67
CA PHE A 42 14.48 20.98 11.44
C PHE A 42 15.94 21.41 11.28
N VAL A 43 16.79 20.46 10.89
CA VAL A 43 18.21 20.68 10.59
C VAL A 43 18.48 20.26 9.16
N ALA A 44 19.47 20.89 8.51
CA ALA A 44 19.86 20.54 7.16
C ALA A 44 20.19 19.03 7.05
N ALA A 45 19.61 18.39 6.05
CA ALA A 45 19.83 16.98 5.77
C ALA A 45 21.20 16.78 5.13
N ALA A 46 21.85 15.66 5.44
CA ALA A 46 23.10 15.25 4.82
C ALA A 46 22.97 13.84 4.24
N VAL A 47 23.71 13.56 3.18
CA VAL A 47 23.83 12.19 2.66
C VAL A 47 24.46 11.31 3.74
N GLY A 48 23.92 10.12 3.93
CA GLY A 48 24.31 9.19 4.99
C GLY A 48 23.62 9.43 6.33
N THR A 49 22.79 10.48 6.46
CA THR A 49 21.95 10.65 7.66
C THR A 49 21.01 9.47 7.82
N LYS A 50 21.01 8.90 9.02
CA LYS A 50 20.14 7.80 9.43
C LYS A 50 18.86 8.36 10.05
N LEU A 51 17.74 7.80 9.65
CA LEU A 51 16.38 8.14 10.08
C LEU A 51 15.79 6.98 10.86
N LYS A 52 15.09 7.31 11.93
CA LYS A 52 14.39 6.40 12.84
C LYS A 52 12.88 6.63 12.78
N GLY A 53 12.12 5.70 13.35
CA GLY A 53 10.69 5.88 13.53
C GLY A 53 10.38 7.16 14.31
N GLY A 54 9.49 7.98 13.77
CA GLY A 54 9.11 9.31 14.25
C GLY A 54 9.78 10.48 13.53
N ASP A 55 10.87 10.24 12.78
CA ASP A 55 11.64 11.30 12.13
C ASP A 55 10.90 11.86 10.91
N TYR A 56 11.11 13.15 10.65
CA TYR A 56 10.58 13.84 9.48
C TYR A 56 11.69 14.15 8.48
N VAL A 57 11.32 14.11 7.21
CA VAL A 57 12.09 14.62 6.07
C VAL A 57 11.25 15.69 5.39
N MET A 58 11.84 16.85 5.14
CA MET A 58 11.24 17.96 4.42
C MET A 58 12.14 18.34 3.24
N THR A 59 11.53 18.70 2.12
CA THR A 59 12.23 19.10 0.89
C THR A 59 11.74 20.46 0.43
N GLY A 60 12.68 21.29 -0.01
CA GLY A 60 12.41 22.62 -0.54
C GLY A 60 11.94 22.63 -2.00
N PHE A 61 12.06 23.78 -2.64
CA PHE A 61 11.83 23.95 -4.08
C PHE A 61 12.91 23.25 -4.89
N GLU A 62 12.56 22.68 -6.06
CA GLU A 62 13.50 22.02 -6.98
C GLU A 62 14.38 20.96 -6.30
N SER A 63 13.88 20.38 -5.22
CA SER A 63 14.63 19.50 -4.34
C SER A 63 14.16 18.06 -4.45
N THR A 64 15.04 17.11 -4.22
CA THR A 64 14.72 15.68 -4.23
C THR A 64 15.65 14.94 -3.28
N VAL A 65 15.08 14.04 -2.48
CA VAL A 65 15.82 13.18 -1.54
C VAL A 65 15.50 11.73 -1.86
N VAL A 66 16.52 10.87 -1.92
CA VAL A 66 16.33 9.42 -2.03
C VAL A 66 16.66 8.78 -0.70
N LEU A 67 15.69 8.08 -0.13
CA LEU A 67 15.82 7.28 1.07
C LEU A 67 16.01 5.82 0.69
N ALA A 68 16.97 5.15 1.32
CA ALA A 68 17.21 3.72 1.20
C ALA A 68 16.86 3.03 2.52
N PHE A 69 16.10 1.94 2.41
CA PHE A 69 15.70 1.10 3.54
C PHE A 69 16.46 -0.23 3.51
N GLU A 70 16.51 -0.93 4.64
CA GLU A 70 17.27 -2.19 4.74
C GLU A 70 16.64 -3.35 3.93
N ASP A 71 15.38 -3.25 3.51
CA ASP A 71 14.74 -4.21 2.58
C ASP A 71 15.17 -3.99 1.12
N ASN A 72 16.10 -3.07 0.85
CA ASN A 72 16.47 -2.59 -0.48
C ASN A 72 15.33 -1.85 -1.19
N SER A 73 14.32 -1.39 -0.45
CA SER A 73 13.34 -0.42 -0.98
C SER A 73 13.97 0.97 -1.04
N GLU A 74 13.62 1.71 -2.07
CA GLU A 74 14.03 3.10 -2.25
C GLU A 74 12.81 4.00 -2.33
N VAL A 75 12.82 5.12 -1.60
CA VAL A 75 11.75 6.11 -1.61
C VAL A 75 12.33 7.43 -2.04
N THR A 76 11.87 7.92 -3.18
CA THR A 76 12.18 9.25 -3.70
C THR A 76 11.15 10.22 -3.15
N VAL A 77 11.62 11.21 -2.40
CA VAL A 77 10.85 12.32 -1.84
C VAL A 77 11.06 13.51 -2.76
N TYR A 78 10.01 13.95 -3.45
CA TYR A 78 10.06 15.07 -4.39
C TYR A 78 9.94 16.42 -3.67
N GLN A 79 10.17 17.50 -4.39
CA GLN A 79 10.08 18.88 -3.88
C GLN A 79 8.78 19.16 -3.12
N LEU A 80 8.85 20.14 -2.21
CA LEU A 80 7.70 20.61 -1.42
C LEU A 80 6.98 19.49 -0.66
N THR A 81 7.74 18.49 -0.22
CA THR A 81 7.21 17.31 0.46
C THR A 81 7.63 17.29 1.92
N GLN A 82 6.68 16.96 2.78
CA GLN A 82 6.93 16.62 4.17
C GLN A 82 6.48 15.17 4.43
N LEU A 83 7.45 14.32 4.71
CA LEU A 83 7.30 12.89 4.98
C LEU A 83 7.71 12.60 6.42
N ARG A 84 6.96 11.73 7.10
CA ARG A 84 7.39 11.12 8.36
C ARG A 84 7.61 9.63 8.16
N VAL A 85 8.67 9.10 8.76
CA VAL A 85 8.89 7.66 8.85
C VAL A 85 8.20 7.19 10.12
N ASP A 86 7.11 6.43 10.03
CA ASP A 86 6.31 6.04 11.20
C ASP A 86 6.85 4.76 11.83
N GLU A 87 6.98 3.72 11.00
CA GLU A 87 7.39 2.40 11.46
C GLU A 87 8.34 1.78 10.44
N PHE A 88 9.43 1.20 10.94
CA PHE A 88 10.30 0.34 10.16
C PHE A 88 10.73 -0.84 11.03
N LEU A 89 10.28 -2.02 10.66
CA LEU A 89 10.58 -3.27 11.38
C LEU A 89 11.14 -4.30 10.42
N MET A 90 12.26 -4.89 10.80
CA MET A 90 12.77 -6.10 10.19
C MET A 90 12.84 -7.19 11.24
N LYS A 91 12.12 -8.29 11.00
CA LYS A 91 12.21 -9.47 11.85
C LYS A 91 12.26 -10.71 10.99
N GLU A 92 13.36 -11.44 11.11
CA GLU A 92 13.63 -12.70 10.39
C GLU A 92 13.45 -12.53 8.87
N ASN A 93 12.25 -12.82 8.38
CA ASN A 93 11.89 -12.83 6.97
C ASN A 93 10.73 -11.89 6.64
N ARG A 94 10.45 -10.92 7.52
CA ARG A 94 9.40 -9.91 7.34
C ARG A 94 9.97 -8.51 7.51
N ALA A 95 9.73 -7.67 6.51
CA ALA A 95 9.94 -6.24 6.55
C ALA A 95 8.57 -5.55 6.64
N LYS A 96 8.42 -4.57 7.51
CA LYS A 96 7.25 -3.69 7.55
C LYS A 96 7.74 -2.25 7.52
N THR A 97 7.28 -1.50 6.54
CA THR A 97 7.61 -0.08 6.38
C THR A 97 6.32 0.71 6.27
N GLN A 98 6.13 1.68 7.15
CA GLN A 98 5.03 2.61 7.11
C GLN A 98 5.56 4.04 7.09
N LEU A 99 5.13 4.79 6.09
CA LEU A 99 5.46 6.19 5.91
C LEU A 99 4.19 7.01 5.99
N PHE A 100 4.26 8.19 6.62
CA PHE A 100 3.17 9.14 6.65
C PHE A 100 3.52 10.37 5.81
N LEU A 101 2.86 10.50 4.66
CA LEU A 101 2.98 11.63 3.76
C LEU A 101 2.01 12.74 4.20
N ARG A 102 2.57 13.79 4.80
CA ARG A 102 1.78 14.92 5.32
C ARG A 102 1.36 15.88 4.21
N VAL A 103 2.21 16.08 3.21
CA VAL A 103 1.97 16.89 2.01
C VAL A 103 3.08 16.61 1.00
N GLY A 104 2.77 16.70 -0.29
CA GLY A 104 3.73 16.60 -1.39
C GLY A 104 3.63 15.27 -2.14
N THR A 105 4.75 14.81 -2.67
CA THR A 105 4.82 13.63 -3.54
C THR A 105 5.98 12.72 -3.16
N VAL A 106 5.72 11.41 -3.12
CA VAL A 106 6.75 10.39 -2.97
C VAL A 106 6.59 9.31 -4.04
N GLN A 107 7.69 8.70 -4.43
CA GLN A 107 7.72 7.51 -5.26
C GLN A 107 8.47 6.41 -4.54
N ALA A 108 7.79 5.31 -4.26
CA ALA A 108 8.34 4.16 -3.58
C ALA A 108 8.60 3.03 -4.57
N LYS A 109 9.85 2.59 -4.64
CA LYS A 109 10.30 1.42 -5.39
C LYS A 109 10.64 0.32 -4.39
N VAL A 110 9.72 -0.61 -4.21
CA VAL A 110 9.79 -1.69 -3.22
C VAL A 110 10.26 -2.96 -3.91
N LYS A 111 11.43 -3.48 -3.53
CA LYS A 111 11.94 -4.71 -4.12
C LYS A 111 11.29 -5.94 -3.50
N HIS A 112 10.77 -6.83 -4.34
CA HIS A 112 10.35 -8.15 -3.90
C HIS A 112 11.56 -9.10 -3.88
N THR A 113 11.84 -9.70 -2.73
CA THR A 113 12.75 -10.84 -2.63
C THR A 113 11.97 -12.04 -2.12
N ALA A 114 12.08 -13.20 -2.78
CA ALA A 114 11.31 -14.40 -2.41
C ALA A 114 11.53 -14.84 -0.94
N SER A 115 12.69 -14.51 -0.38
CA SER A 115 13.00 -14.72 1.02
C SER A 115 12.21 -13.77 1.92
N VAL A 116 12.17 -12.47 1.66
CA VAL A 116 11.61 -11.47 2.58
C VAL A 116 10.21 -11.04 2.15
N ARG A 117 9.20 -11.25 3.00
CA ARG A 117 7.90 -10.61 2.85
C ARG A 117 8.01 -9.15 3.30
N SER A 118 8.02 -8.22 2.35
CA SER A 118 7.96 -6.78 2.62
C SER A 118 6.52 -6.28 2.52
N ASP A 119 6.04 -5.70 3.62
CA ASP A 119 4.76 -5.02 3.75
C ASP A 119 5.06 -3.51 3.78
N PHE A 120 4.84 -2.82 2.65
CA PHE A 120 5.12 -1.39 2.51
C PHE A 120 3.82 -0.60 2.38
N SER A 121 3.72 0.52 3.11
CA SER A 121 2.55 1.40 3.05
C SER A 121 2.93 2.88 3.12
N VAL A 122 2.25 3.68 2.30
CA VAL A 122 2.25 5.14 2.37
C VAL A 122 0.87 5.60 2.84
N VAL A 123 0.83 6.15 4.03
CA VAL A 123 -0.38 6.71 4.65
C VAL A 123 -0.42 8.21 4.36
N THR A 124 -1.58 8.67 3.92
CA THR A 124 -1.93 10.08 3.77
C THR A 124 -3.15 10.37 4.63
N PRO A 125 -3.51 11.64 4.88
CA PRO A 125 -4.72 11.97 5.64
C PRO A 125 -6.03 11.38 5.08
N THR A 126 -6.09 11.02 3.80
CA THR A 126 -7.33 10.55 3.14
C THR A 126 -7.24 9.10 2.63
N CYS A 127 -6.04 8.55 2.48
CA CYS A 127 -5.80 7.28 1.80
C CYS A 127 -4.59 6.54 2.39
N THR A 128 -4.65 5.22 2.44
CA THR A 128 -3.50 4.34 2.64
C THR A 128 -3.22 3.61 1.33
N ALA A 129 -2.06 3.88 0.73
CA ALA A 129 -1.51 3.11 -0.36
C ALA A 129 -0.65 1.98 0.22
N SER A 130 -0.80 0.76 -0.28
CA SER A 130 -0.12 -0.43 0.23
C SER A 130 0.33 -1.32 -0.90
N VAL A 131 1.56 -1.80 -0.81
CA VAL A 131 2.17 -2.55 -1.90
C VAL A 131 3.03 -3.70 -1.45
N ARG A 132 3.24 -4.63 -2.39
CA ARG A 132 4.13 -5.77 -2.22
C ARG A 132 4.92 -6.00 -3.50
N GLY A 133 6.13 -5.45 -3.55
CA GLY A 133 7.06 -5.72 -4.65
C GLY A 133 6.75 -4.97 -5.93
N SER A 134 6.88 -3.64 -5.90
CA SER A 134 6.32 -2.77 -6.91
C SER A 134 6.90 -1.37 -6.92
N GLU A 135 6.47 -0.59 -7.89
CA GLU A 135 6.76 0.83 -7.94
C GLU A 135 5.45 1.63 -7.93
N GLU A 136 5.29 2.52 -6.96
CA GLU A 136 4.13 3.40 -6.82
C GLU A 136 4.56 4.85 -6.61
N ARG A 137 3.70 5.78 -7.01
CA ARG A 137 3.83 7.21 -6.74
C ARG A 137 2.57 7.69 -6.03
N VAL A 138 2.77 8.34 -4.90
CA VAL A 138 1.69 8.85 -4.04
C VAL A 138 1.86 10.35 -3.90
N THR A 139 0.82 11.07 -4.29
CA THR A 139 0.74 12.53 -4.21
C THR A 139 -0.40 12.89 -3.26
N TYR A 140 -0.13 13.69 -2.23
CA TYR A 140 -1.16 14.25 -1.36
C TYR A 140 -1.02 15.77 -1.30
N LEU A 141 -2.12 16.46 -1.61
CA LEU A 141 -2.22 17.91 -1.48
C LEU A 141 -3.48 18.26 -0.67
N PRO A 142 -3.36 19.09 0.37
CA PRO A 142 -4.52 19.65 1.07
C PRO A 142 -5.51 20.30 0.08
N GLY A 143 -6.80 20.01 0.23
CA GLY A 143 -7.85 20.48 -0.68
C GLY A 143 -8.10 19.58 -1.91
N PHE A 144 -7.08 18.89 -2.42
CA PHE A 144 -7.21 18.04 -3.61
C PHE A 144 -7.35 16.54 -3.27
N GLY A 145 -6.82 16.12 -2.12
CA GLY A 145 -6.82 14.73 -1.69
C GLY A 145 -5.57 13.98 -2.14
N THR A 146 -5.69 12.66 -2.27
CA THR A 146 -4.57 11.75 -2.59
C THR A 146 -4.74 11.16 -3.98
N THR A 147 -3.68 11.19 -4.78
CA THR A 147 -3.56 10.42 -6.02
C THR A 147 -2.53 9.33 -5.81
N VAL A 148 -2.89 8.09 -6.16
CA VAL A 148 -2.01 6.93 -6.14
C VAL A 148 -1.85 6.46 -7.57
N GLU A 149 -0.67 6.65 -8.13
CA GLU A 149 -0.27 6.17 -9.45
C GLU A 149 0.56 4.92 -9.28
N TYR A 150 0.17 3.86 -9.97
CA TYR A 150 0.84 2.59 -9.86
C TYR A 150 1.67 2.33 -11.10
N LEU A 151 2.98 2.18 -10.94
CA LEU A 151 3.93 2.16 -12.06
C LEU A 151 4.28 0.72 -12.48
N GLU A 152 4.43 -0.19 -11.52
CA GLU A 152 4.79 -1.60 -11.78
C GLU A 152 4.24 -2.52 -10.68
N GLY A 153 3.70 -3.69 -11.04
CA GLY A 153 3.30 -4.74 -10.07
C GLY A 153 1.79 -4.78 -9.73
N LEU A 154 1.47 -4.96 -8.45
CA LEU A 154 0.10 -4.96 -7.91
C LEU A 154 0.01 -4.34 -6.50
N GLY A 155 -0.88 -3.37 -6.32
CA GLY A 155 -1.04 -2.64 -5.06
C GLY A 155 -2.48 -2.37 -4.69
N LEU A 156 -2.69 -1.81 -3.51
CA LEU A 156 -4.00 -1.45 -2.96
C LEU A 156 -4.00 0.02 -2.56
N ALA A 157 -5.06 0.72 -2.91
CA ALA A 157 -5.36 2.03 -2.34
C ALA A 157 -6.66 1.92 -1.53
N GLN A 158 -6.60 2.27 -0.25
CA GLN A 158 -7.73 2.23 0.67
C GLN A 158 -8.07 3.62 1.20
N ASP A 159 -9.33 4.04 1.10
CA ASP A 159 -9.77 5.30 1.69
C ASP A 159 -9.97 5.21 3.20
N ALA A 160 -10.15 6.36 3.85
CA ALA A 160 -10.43 6.45 5.29
C ALA A 160 -11.74 5.74 5.73
N ARG A 161 -12.61 5.33 4.80
CA ARG A 161 -13.86 4.60 5.06
C ARG A 161 -13.70 3.09 4.88
N GLY A 162 -12.48 2.62 4.60
CA GLY A 162 -12.14 1.21 4.44
C GLY A 162 -12.41 0.65 3.04
N ARG A 163 -12.89 1.46 2.08
CA ARG A 163 -13.05 1.00 0.69
C ARG A 163 -11.69 0.89 0.05
N ALA A 164 -11.40 -0.26 -0.53
CA ALA A 164 -10.14 -0.55 -1.19
C ALA A 164 -10.34 -0.80 -2.68
N VAL A 165 -9.42 -0.29 -3.50
CA VAL A 165 -9.27 -0.65 -4.91
C VAL A 165 -7.94 -1.34 -5.12
N LEU A 166 -7.96 -2.37 -5.95
CA LEU A 166 -6.76 -3.04 -6.44
C LEU A 166 -6.25 -2.33 -7.69
N LEU A 167 -4.98 -1.91 -7.66
CA LEU A 167 -4.31 -1.19 -8.73
C LEU A 167 -3.24 -2.06 -9.37
N ARG A 168 -3.26 -2.15 -10.70
CA ARG A 168 -2.25 -2.79 -11.53
C ARG A 168 -1.30 -1.73 -12.09
N ALA A 169 -0.20 -2.18 -12.69
CA ALA A 169 0.70 -1.30 -13.43
C ALA A 169 -0.09 -0.40 -14.41
N ASN A 170 0.20 0.90 -14.36
CA ASN A 170 -0.44 2.01 -15.06
C ASN A 170 -1.84 2.41 -14.57
N ASP A 171 -2.38 1.79 -13.52
CA ASP A 171 -3.62 2.25 -12.90
C ASP A 171 -3.37 3.49 -12.03
N THR A 172 -4.38 4.34 -11.92
CA THR A 172 -4.40 5.50 -11.02
C THR A 172 -5.68 5.52 -10.19
N ALA A 173 -5.56 5.63 -8.87
CA ALA A 173 -6.67 5.93 -7.97
C ALA A 173 -6.60 7.39 -7.53
N LYS A 174 -7.77 8.01 -7.39
CA LYS A 174 -7.91 9.32 -6.75
C LYS A 174 -8.84 9.20 -5.56
N VAL A 175 -8.40 9.71 -4.42
CA VAL A 175 -9.18 9.79 -3.18
C VAL A 175 -9.38 11.26 -2.85
N SER A 176 -10.62 11.74 -2.95
CA SER A 176 -10.95 13.12 -2.61
C SER A 176 -10.68 13.42 -1.13
N GLN A 177 -10.64 14.70 -0.77
CA GLN A 177 -10.51 15.12 0.63
C GLN A 177 -11.65 14.60 1.53
N SER A 178 -12.85 14.38 0.98
CA SER A 178 -13.98 13.77 1.69
C SER A 178 -13.89 12.25 1.84
N GLY A 179 -12.80 11.64 1.34
CA GLY A 179 -12.59 10.19 1.36
C GLY A 179 -13.36 9.46 0.27
N SER A 180 -13.67 10.12 -0.86
CA SER A 180 -14.29 9.44 -2.00
C SER A 180 -13.23 8.83 -2.91
N LEU A 181 -13.19 7.50 -2.99
CA LEU A 181 -12.32 6.75 -3.89
C LEU A 181 -12.94 6.68 -5.29
N ALA A 182 -12.23 7.19 -6.29
CA ALA A 182 -12.51 7.06 -7.72
C ALA A 182 -11.44 6.19 -8.38
N THR A 183 -11.86 5.30 -9.28
CA THR A 183 -11.00 4.26 -9.90
C THR A 183 -10.68 4.58 -11.37
N PRO A 184 -9.65 3.93 -11.98
CA PRO A 184 -9.39 4.07 -13.41
C PRO A 184 -10.62 3.65 -14.21
N GLY A 185 -11.17 4.58 -14.99
CA GLY A 185 -12.43 4.40 -15.75
C GLY A 185 -13.59 5.29 -15.27
N GLU A 186 -13.61 5.68 -14.00
CA GLU A 186 -14.63 6.60 -13.45
C GLU A 186 -14.19 8.06 -13.59
N VAL A 187 -12.88 8.31 -13.63
CA VAL A 187 -12.29 9.65 -13.81
C VAL A 187 -12.40 10.19 -15.25
N ALA A 188 -12.83 9.36 -16.21
CA ALA A 188 -12.97 9.75 -17.62
C ALA A 188 -14.30 10.47 -17.95
N GLN A 189 -15.28 10.51 -17.03
CA GLN A 189 -16.60 11.11 -17.31
C GLN A 189 -16.89 12.44 -16.59
N ALA A 190 -15.93 12.98 -15.81
CA ALA A 190 -16.15 14.24 -15.08
C ALA A 190 -15.62 15.49 -15.80
N THR A 191 -15.44 15.46 -17.13
CA THR A 191 -15.18 16.67 -17.93
C THR A 191 -16.00 16.66 -19.20
N ALA A 192 -17.31 16.83 -19.04
CA ALA A 192 -18.18 17.40 -20.05
C ALA A 192 -19.33 18.10 -19.32
N ILE A 193 -19.14 19.38 -18.99
CA ILE A 193 -20.27 20.28 -18.77
C ILE A 193 -20.31 21.13 -20.02
N THR A 194 -21.26 20.89 -20.91
CA THR A 194 -22.26 21.86 -21.41
C THR A 194 -23.21 21.10 -22.35
N ASP A 195 -24.49 21.05 -21.99
CA ASP A 195 -25.62 21.58 -22.79
C ASP A 195 -26.87 20.66 -22.92
N LEU A 196 -27.98 21.20 -22.38
CA LEU A 196 -29.41 21.02 -22.68
C LEU A 196 -30.07 19.62 -22.55
N THR A 197 -30.81 19.44 -21.45
CA THR A 197 -32.15 18.79 -21.44
C THR A 197 -33.19 19.87 -21.88
N PRO A 198 -34.42 19.57 -22.40
CA PRO A 198 -35.17 18.31 -22.32
C PRO A 198 -36.03 17.91 -23.54
N GLN A 199 -36.44 16.63 -23.64
CA GLN A 199 -37.83 16.17 -23.90
C GLN A 199 -37.90 14.64 -24.03
N GLY A 200 -39.04 14.09 -23.64
CA GLY A 200 -39.20 12.70 -23.21
C GLY A 200 -39.40 11.66 -24.30
N ALA A 201 -39.37 10.40 -23.87
CA ALA A 201 -40.20 9.31 -24.40
C ALA A 201 -40.08 8.09 -23.46
N GLU A 202 -41.22 7.59 -23.04
CA GLU A 202 -41.40 6.31 -22.37
C GLU A 202 -40.99 5.15 -23.30
N SER A 203 -40.42 4.08 -22.76
CA SER A 203 -40.88 2.72 -23.10
C SER A 203 -40.26 1.66 -22.18
N ARG A 204 -41.15 0.79 -21.72
CA ARG A 204 -40.96 -0.36 -20.85
C ARG A 204 -40.01 -1.39 -21.48
N GLU A 205 -39.27 -2.10 -20.64
CA GLU A 205 -39.19 -3.57 -20.75
C GLU A 205 -38.83 -4.20 -19.40
N ARG A 206 -39.65 -5.19 -19.00
CA ARG A 206 -39.41 -6.04 -17.83
C ARG A 206 -38.65 -7.28 -18.29
N HIS A 207 -37.63 -7.69 -17.56
CA HIS A 207 -37.32 -9.10 -17.42
C HIS A 207 -36.76 -9.38 -16.02
N GLY A 208 -37.38 -10.34 -15.34
CA GLY A 208 -37.01 -10.76 -13.99
C GLY A 208 -35.72 -11.58 -13.98
N SER A 209 -34.98 -11.48 -12.88
CA SER A 209 -33.93 -12.42 -12.53
C SER A 209 -34.12 -12.87 -11.09
N LEU A 210 -34.12 -14.19 -10.94
CA LEU A 210 -34.35 -14.97 -9.73
C LEU A 210 -33.34 -14.60 -8.63
N GLY A 211 -33.83 -14.62 -7.38
CA GLY A 211 -33.10 -14.18 -6.21
C GLY A 211 -31.91 -15.05 -5.86
N PHE A 212 -30.74 -14.43 -5.74
CA PHE A 212 -29.63 -14.95 -4.97
C PHE A 212 -29.65 -14.27 -3.60
N ASN A 213 -29.96 -15.06 -2.58
CA ASN A 213 -29.96 -14.65 -1.18
C ASN A 213 -28.53 -14.24 -0.80
N ARG A 214 -28.27 -12.93 -0.69
CA ARG A 214 -26.96 -12.37 -0.34
C ARG A 214 -26.73 -12.60 1.16
N LEU A 215 -26.01 -13.67 1.50
CA LEU A 215 -25.43 -13.84 2.84
C LEU A 215 -24.62 -12.58 3.19
N SER A 216 -25.19 -11.73 4.04
CA SER A 216 -24.55 -10.53 4.59
C SER A 216 -23.61 -10.94 5.72
N ILE A 217 -22.46 -11.51 5.37
CA ILE A 217 -21.38 -11.72 6.33
C ILE A 217 -20.70 -10.37 6.56
N ARG A 218 -20.83 -9.83 7.77
CA ARG A 218 -20.15 -8.60 8.18
C ARG A 218 -18.62 -8.84 8.13
N PRO A 219 -17.83 -7.98 7.48
CA PRO A 219 -16.39 -8.14 7.46
C PRO A 219 -15.83 -7.83 8.84
N GLU A 220 -15.24 -8.83 9.49
CA GLU A 220 -14.42 -8.61 10.67
C GLU A 220 -13.07 -8.06 10.21
N THR A 221 -12.96 -6.75 10.23
CA THR A 221 -11.75 -6.00 9.88
C THR A 221 -10.86 -5.90 11.11
N ASP A 222 -9.66 -6.50 11.05
CA ASP A 222 -8.58 -6.13 11.98
C ASP A 222 -7.96 -4.80 11.50
N PRO A 223 -8.15 -3.68 12.25
CA PRO A 223 -7.65 -2.37 11.85
C PRO A 223 -6.12 -2.28 11.81
N ASN A 224 -5.40 -3.26 12.38
CA ASN A 224 -3.93 -3.28 12.39
C ASN A 224 -3.33 -4.20 11.32
N ASN A 225 -4.17 -4.86 10.51
CA ASN A 225 -3.72 -5.78 9.47
C ASN A 225 -4.51 -5.58 8.16
N PRO A 226 -4.04 -4.69 7.27
CA PRO A 226 -4.69 -4.42 5.98
C PRO A 226 -4.71 -5.64 5.04
N PHE A 227 -3.94 -6.70 5.32
CA PHE A 227 -3.89 -7.93 4.52
C PHE A 227 -4.96 -8.96 4.88
N SER A 228 -5.79 -8.72 5.89
CA SER A 228 -6.91 -9.59 6.25
C SER A 228 -7.89 -9.74 5.07
N ILE A 229 -8.11 -8.65 4.33
CA ILE A 229 -8.95 -8.61 3.14
C ILE A 229 -8.31 -9.40 1.99
N VAL A 230 -6.99 -9.31 1.80
CA VAL A 230 -6.26 -10.02 0.74
C VAL A 230 -6.26 -11.53 0.97
N LYS A 231 -5.96 -11.97 2.19
CA LYS A 231 -6.04 -13.40 2.55
C LYS A 231 -7.45 -13.96 2.34
N GLN A 232 -8.48 -13.18 2.69
CA GLN A 232 -9.87 -13.60 2.50
C GLN A 232 -10.22 -13.67 1.00
N ILE A 233 -9.83 -12.70 0.18
CA ILE A 233 -10.07 -12.71 -1.27
C ILE A 233 -9.29 -13.85 -1.97
N GLU A 234 -8.06 -14.13 -1.56
CA GLU A 234 -7.27 -15.27 -2.07
C GLU A 234 -7.88 -16.63 -1.66
N SER A 235 -8.37 -16.75 -0.42
CA SER A 235 -9.12 -17.93 0.04
C SER A 235 -10.40 -18.14 -0.78
N GLN A 236 -11.18 -17.07 -1.00
CA GLN A 236 -12.42 -17.11 -1.79
C GLN A 236 -12.17 -17.46 -3.26
N ARG A 237 -11.06 -16.99 -3.86
CA ARG A 237 -10.65 -17.41 -5.22
C ARG A 237 -10.31 -18.90 -5.29
N ASN A 238 -9.69 -19.45 -4.25
CA ASN A 238 -9.35 -20.87 -4.22
C ASN A 238 -10.60 -21.75 -4.07
N THR A 239 -11.58 -21.33 -3.27
CA THR A 239 -12.87 -22.04 -3.13
C THR A 239 -13.75 -21.91 -4.37
N ALA A 240 -13.80 -20.72 -5.00
CA ALA A 240 -14.51 -20.52 -6.27
C ALA A 240 -13.89 -21.31 -7.42
N SER A 241 -12.55 -21.40 -7.48
CA SER A 241 -11.82 -22.26 -8.42
C SER A 241 -12.13 -23.76 -8.20
N LEU A 242 -12.28 -24.18 -6.94
CA LEU A 242 -12.63 -25.57 -6.61
C LEU A 242 -14.06 -25.92 -7.02
N ILE A 243 -15.03 -25.01 -6.81
CA ILE A 243 -16.44 -25.19 -7.22
C ILE A 243 -16.56 -25.18 -8.75
N PHE A 244 -15.87 -24.27 -9.44
CA PHE A 244 -15.91 -24.18 -10.90
C PHE A 244 -15.25 -25.38 -11.59
N ARG A 245 -14.20 -25.96 -10.98
CA ARG A 245 -13.60 -27.22 -11.45
C ARG A 245 -14.51 -28.43 -11.22
N TYR A 246 -15.31 -28.43 -10.17
CA TYR A 246 -16.27 -29.51 -9.91
C TYR A 246 -17.44 -29.50 -10.91
N ASP A 247 -17.98 -28.33 -11.26
CA ASP A 247 -19.07 -28.19 -12.24
C ASP A 247 -18.63 -28.50 -13.69
N LEU A 248 -17.37 -28.25 -14.04
CA LEU A 248 -16.84 -28.61 -15.36
C LEU A 248 -16.63 -30.13 -15.54
N LEU A 249 -16.36 -30.86 -14.44
CA LEU A 249 -16.19 -32.31 -14.46
C LEU A 249 -17.51 -33.08 -14.48
N THR A 250 -18.60 -32.50 -13.96
CA THR A 250 -19.94 -33.12 -13.99
C THR A 250 -20.67 -32.88 -15.31
N ASN A 251 -20.42 -31.75 -15.99
CA ASN A 251 -21.12 -31.37 -17.22
C ASN A 251 -20.55 -32.02 -18.50
N THR A 252 -19.43 -32.75 -18.43
CA THR A 252 -18.84 -33.44 -19.60
C THR A 252 -19.41 -34.85 -19.85
N ASN A 253 -20.30 -35.35 -18.98
CA ASN A 253 -20.86 -36.72 -19.11
C ASN A 253 -22.21 -36.82 -19.86
N HIS A 254 -22.73 -35.73 -20.41
CA HIS A 254 -23.99 -35.75 -21.16
C HIS A 254 -23.87 -35.19 -22.58
N THR A 255 -23.00 -35.77 -23.41
CA THR A 255 -23.15 -35.61 -24.86
C THR A 255 -22.62 -36.83 -25.61
N GLN A 256 -23.31 -37.96 -25.49
CA GLN A 256 -23.29 -39.03 -26.49
C GLN A 256 -24.43 -40.02 -26.23
N THR A 257 -25.48 -39.94 -27.06
CA THR A 257 -26.26 -41.06 -27.64
C THR A 257 -27.62 -40.54 -28.11
N ASN A 258 -27.74 -40.22 -29.39
CA ASN A 258 -28.99 -40.50 -30.11
C ASN A 258 -28.73 -40.59 -31.61
N THR A 259 -28.54 -41.83 -32.07
CA THR A 259 -28.68 -42.27 -33.46
C THR A 259 -29.24 -43.69 -33.43
N THR A 260 -30.22 -43.95 -34.30
CA THR A 260 -30.98 -45.22 -34.55
C THR A 260 -32.06 -45.53 -33.51
N ARG A 261 -33.33 -45.91 -33.80
CA ARG A 261 -33.97 -46.70 -34.88
C ARG A 261 -35.51 -46.53 -34.69
N GLY A 262 -36.32 -46.19 -35.70
CA GLY A 262 -37.09 -47.15 -36.51
C GLY A 262 -38.34 -47.72 -35.81
N GLN A 263 -39.53 -47.27 -36.21
CA GLN A 263 -40.74 -48.08 -36.50
C GLN A 263 -41.59 -47.33 -37.54
#